data_AF-A0A7K6TXT2-F1
#
_entry.id   AF-A0A7K6TXT2-F1
#
_cell.length_a   1.000
_cell.length_b   1.000
_cell.length_c   1.000
_cell.angle_alpha   90.00
_cell.angle_beta   90.00
_cell.angle_gamma   90.00
#
_symmetry.space_group_name_H-M   'P 1'
#
loop_
_entity.id
_entity.type
_entity.pdbx_description
1 polymer ?
#
loop_
_entity_poly.entity_id
_entity_poly.type
_entity_poly.pdbx_seq_one_letter_code
_entity_poly.pdbx_strand_id
1 'polypeptide(L)' 'PLSLAGECSAFKERFMECLRDSGYESGACRQRAMAYLECRMERQLMANEPLEKLGFKDLIDEKSEAKPEK' A
#
# COMPACT_ATOMS: atom_id res chain seq x y z
N PRO A 1 -5.40 11.36 24.14
CA PRO A 1 -4.08 11.52 23.47
C PRO A 1 -3.95 10.49 22.33
N LEU A 2 -4.49 10.83 21.16
CA LEU A 2 -4.66 9.90 20.03
C LEU A 2 -3.80 10.33 18.83
N SER A 3 -2.52 10.57 19.06
CA SER A 3 -1.63 10.99 17.99
C SER A 3 -0.33 10.19 18.01
N LEU A 4 -0.47 8.86 17.92
CA LEU A 4 0.49 8.04 17.17
C LEU A 4 0.36 8.45 15.70
N ALA A 5 0.81 9.67 15.41
CA ALA A 5 0.56 10.38 14.17
C ALA A 5 1.32 9.70 13.04
N GLY A 6 0.69 8.67 12.48
CA GLY A 6 0.66 8.53 11.05
C GLY A 6 1.99 8.19 10.42
N GLU A 7 2.75 7.25 10.98
CA GLU A 7 3.96 6.77 10.33
C GLU A 7 3.71 6.29 8.89
N CYS A 8 2.48 5.84 8.60
CA CYS A 8 2.00 5.51 7.26
C CYS A 8 0.81 6.38 6.82
N SER A 9 0.51 7.50 7.51
CA SER A 9 -0.65 8.35 7.18
C SER A 9 -0.50 8.99 5.81
N ALA A 10 0.71 9.38 5.39
CA ALA A 10 0.92 9.93 4.04
C ALA A 10 0.47 8.94 2.94
N PHE A 11 0.75 7.64 3.11
CA PHE A 11 0.31 6.60 2.19
C PHE A 11 -1.20 6.35 2.29
N LYS A 12 -1.74 6.34 3.52
CA LYS A 12 -3.18 6.25 3.77
C LYS A 12 -3.94 7.37 3.08
N GLU A 13 -3.47 8.61 3.19
CA GLU A 13 -4.12 9.78 2.59
C GLU A 13 -4.13 9.69 1.07
N ARG A 14 -3.00 9.34 0.44
CA ARG A 14 -2.93 9.10 -1.02
C ARG A 14 -3.85 7.97 -1.47
N PHE A 15 -3.97 6.92 -0.68
CA PHE A 15 -4.90 5.82 -0.94
C PHE A 15 -6.35 6.29 -0.82
N MET A 16 -6.70 7.05 0.22
CA MET A 16 -8.04 7.61 0.43
C MET A 16 -8.40 8.69 -0.60
N GLU A 17 -7.43 9.46 -1.06
CA GLU A 17 -7.59 10.41 -2.17
C GLU A 17 -7.90 9.66 -3.46
N CYS A 18 -7.13 8.60 -3.75
CA CYS A 18 -7.39 7.74 -4.90
C CYS A 18 -8.78 7.15 -4.87
N LEU A 19 -9.21 6.59 -3.74
CA LEU A 19 -10.55 6.03 -3.60
C LEU A 19 -11.61 7.10 -3.85
N ARG A 20 -11.42 8.33 -3.36
CA ARG A 20 -12.37 9.41 -3.61
C ARG A 20 -12.45 9.78 -5.10
N ASP A 21 -11.31 9.77 -5.79
CA ASP A 21 -11.22 10.08 -7.22
C ASP A 21 -11.78 8.94 -8.10
N SER A 22 -11.53 7.69 -7.70
CA SER A 22 -11.97 6.48 -8.43
C SER A 22 -13.40 6.03 -8.12
N GLY A 23 -14.11 6.72 -7.22
CA GLY A 23 -15.47 6.32 -6.82
C GLY A 23 -15.51 5.13 -5.85
N TYR A 24 -14.49 5.01 -5.00
CA TYR A 24 -14.24 3.92 -4.04
C TYR A 24 -13.87 2.59 -4.70
N GLU A 25 -13.42 2.64 -5.96
CA GLU A 25 -12.88 1.50 -6.67
C GLU A 25 -11.50 1.14 -6.13
N SER A 26 -11.48 0.13 -5.26
CA SER A 26 -10.26 -0.39 -4.62
C SER A 26 -9.29 -1.01 -5.64
N GLY A 27 -9.78 -1.49 -6.78
CA GLY A 27 -8.98 -1.98 -7.91
C GLY A 27 -8.06 -0.92 -8.52
N ALA A 28 -8.58 0.28 -8.76
CA ALA A 28 -7.82 1.38 -9.35
C ALA A 28 -6.70 1.89 -8.43
N CYS A 29 -6.86 1.69 -7.13
CA CYS A 29 -5.97 2.22 -6.10
C CYS A 29 -5.04 1.16 -5.48
N ARG A 30 -4.95 -0.03 -6.10
CA ARG A 30 -4.15 -1.15 -5.58
C ARG A 30 -2.67 -0.77 -5.37
N GLN A 31 -2.08 0.01 -6.28
CA GLN A 31 -0.68 0.49 -6.12
C GLN A 31 -0.49 1.33 -4.86
N ARG A 32 -1.43 2.23 -4.57
CA ARG A 32 -1.37 3.09 -3.38
C ARG A 32 -1.70 2.32 -2.10
N ALA A 33 -2.60 1.34 -2.20
CA ALA A 33 -2.93 0.42 -1.11
C ALA A 33 -1.74 -0.46 -0.72
N MET A 34 -1.01 -0.99 -1.71
CA MET A 34 0.19 -1.80 -1.51
C MET A 34 1.23 -1.03 -0.71
N ALA A 35 1.58 0.19 -1.13
CA ALA A 35 2.56 1.03 -0.42
C ALA A 35 2.13 1.36 1.03
N TYR A 36 0.83 1.57 1.26
CA TYR A 36 0.29 1.76 2.60
C TYR A 36 0.44 0.52 3.49
N LEU A 37 0.17 -0.66 2.93
CA LEU A 37 0.29 -1.94 3.63
C LEU A 37 1.76 -2.32 3.88
N GLU A 38 2.65 -2.10 2.92
CA GLU A 38 4.10 -2.26 3.06
C GLU A 38 4.60 -1.48 4.29
N CYS A 39 4.30 -0.19 4.35
CA CYS A 39 4.70 0.66 5.48
C CYS A 39 4.18 0.13 6.83
N ARG A 40 2.94 -0.40 6.87
CA ARG A 40 2.36 -0.96 8.10
C ARG A 40 3.04 -2.26 8.51
N MET A 41 3.44 -3.10 7.57
CA MET A 41 4.14 -4.35 7.85
C MET A 41 5.58 -4.09 8.31
N GLU A 42 6.29 -3.17 7.65
CA GLU A 42 7.65 -2.76 8.04
C GLU A 42 7.69 -2.22 9.47
N ARG A 43 6.67 -1.45 9.86
CA ARG A 43 6.56 -0.88 11.21
C ARG A 43 5.89 -1.82 12.22
N GLN A 44 5.64 -3.07 11.82
CA GLN A 44 4.95 -4.07 12.64
C GLN A 44 3.58 -3.60 13.18
N LEU A 45 2.93 -2.67 12.46
CA LEU A 45 1.59 -2.14 12.73
C LEU A 45 0.47 -3.02 12.12
N MET A 46 0.87 -4.09 11.44
CA MET A 46 0.01 -5.12 10.87
C MET A 46 0.78 -6.46 10.87
N ALA A 47 0.05 -7.58 10.89
CA ALA A 47 0.66 -8.89 10.69
C ALA A 47 1.40 -8.91 9.34
N ASN A 48 2.61 -9.46 9.33
CA ASN A 48 3.38 -9.65 8.11
C ASN A 48 2.75 -10.78 7.29
N GLU A 49 1.79 -10.41 6.45
CA GLU A 49 1.17 -11.28 5.47
C GLU A 49 1.67 -10.92 4.07
N PRO A 50 2.00 -11.91 3.23
CA PRO A 50 2.50 -11.63 1.89
C PRO A 50 1.46 -10.86 1.08
N LEU A 51 1.91 -9.79 0.42
CA LEU A 51 1.09 -8.93 -0.43
C LEU A 51 0.35 -9.73 -1.53
N GLU A 52 0.91 -10.86 -1.96
CA GLU A 52 0.27 -11.80 -2.87
C GLU A 52 -1.07 -12.32 -2.34
N LYS A 53 -1.14 -12.70 -1.05
CA LYS A 53 -2.38 -13.15 -0.40
C LYS A 53 -3.40 -12.03 -0.22
N LEU A 54 -2.91 -10.78 -0.15
CA LEU A 54 -3.75 -9.59 -0.05
C LEU A 54 -4.27 -9.12 -1.43
N GLY A 55 -3.97 -9.86 -2.51
CA GLY A 55 -4.47 -9.56 -3.86
C GLY A 55 -3.61 -8.56 -4.63
N PHE A 56 -2.35 -8.37 -4.23
CA PHE A 56 -1.36 -7.55 -4.94
C PHE A 56 -0.35 -8.36 -5.74
N LYS A 57 -0.65 -9.65 -6.00
CA LYS A 57 0.25 -10.55 -6.73
C LYS A 57 0.66 -9.95 -8.09
N ASP A 58 -0.31 -9.38 -8.81
CA ASP A 58 -0.08 -8.76 -10.12
C ASP A 58 0.92 -7.58 -10.05
N LEU A 59 0.93 -6.83 -8.94
CA LEU A 59 1.82 -5.69 -8.77
C LEU A 59 3.23 -6.08 -8.34
N ILE A 60 3.39 -7.23 -7.66
CA ILE A 60 4.70 -7.74 -7.23
C ILE A 60 5.45 -8.34 -8.41
N ASP A 61 4.71 -9.02 -9.29
CA ASP A 61 5.23 -9.55 -10.55
C ASP A 61 5.80 -8.41 -11.40
N GLU A 62 5.04 -7.31 -11.57
CA GLU A 62 5.53 -6.11 -12.27
C GLU A 62 6.67 -5.38 -11.56
N LYS A 63 6.70 -5.35 -10.22
CA LYS A 63 7.75 -4.67 -9.43
C LYS A 63 9.08 -5.44 -9.45
N SER A 64 9.07 -6.76 -9.66
CA SER A 64 10.30 -7.58 -9.79
C SER A 64 11.12 -7.24 -11.05
N GLU A 65 10.53 -6.62 -12.06
CA GLU A 65 11.24 -6.13 -13.25
C GLU A 65 11.73 -4.67 -13.11
N ALA A 66 11.38 -3.97 -12.02
CA ALA A 66 11.69 -2.54 -11.80
C ALA A 66 12.77 -2.28 -10.72
N LYS A 67 13.70 -3.22 -10.51
CA LYS A 67 14.95 -2.93 -9.80
C LYS A 67 15.98 -2.43 -10.82
N PRO A 68 16.44 -1.16 -10.74
CA PRO A 68 17.55 -0.71 -11.58
C PRO A 68 18.80 -1.41 -11.07
N GLU A 69 19.20 -2.49 -11.74
CA GLU A 69 20.60 -2.88 -11.77
C GLU A 69 21.31 -2.04 -12.83
N LYS A 70 21.86 -0.91 -12.39
CA LYS A 70 23.10 -0.35 -12.91
C LYS A 70 23.70 0.68 -11.97
#